data_AF-K9XSA3-F1
#
_entry.id   AF-K9XSA3-F1
#
_cell.length_a   1.000
_cell.length_b   1.000
_cell.length_c   1.000
_cell.angle_alpha   90.00
_cell.angle_beta   90.00
_cell.angle_gamma   90.00
#
_symmetry.space_group_name_H-M   'P 1'
#
loop_
_entity.id
_entity.type
_entity.pdbx_description
1 polymer ?
#
loop_
_entity_poly.entity_id
_entity_poly.type
_entity_poly.pdbx_seq_one_letter_code
_entity_poly.pdbx_strand_id
1 'polypeptide(L)'
;MTFNSLYKAFPVAESHRLKAFLIQYPTLKKLAIAEGNDIAKLFHGVYSSEQKDDPKLPELSLKSTGKYYPKKNLSLDNDMWKSQRELIDSDRIHKISIFCNDKQLTYSEVIELWQRDNNFREFFISLLADTPMTAYFWETPPVTKSSVKREVFEFVLIDSPKLADLEPDPSDFRQHFESASSEVVTFPNLGNDALLVVPCPITDIPQSTHIAAFVRNAPESQQHLLWQTVGRELKQKLNEQPIWVSTSGLGVYWLHVRLDSIPKYYCFEPYKQKLNLN
;
A
#
# COMPACT_ATOMS: atom_id res chain seq x y z
N MET A 1 20.57 7.88 21.69
CA MET A 1 19.76 6.66 21.92
C MET A 1 20.66 5.45 21.77
N THR A 2 20.75 4.58 22.77
CA THR A 2 21.51 3.33 22.67
C THR A 2 20.67 2.25 21.99
N PHE A 3 21.29 1.36 21.20
CA PHE A 3 20.60 0.30 20.43
C PHE A 3 19.75 -0.62 21.33
N ASN A 4 20.20 -0.86 22.58
CA ASN A 4 19.44 -1.57 23.61
C ASN A 4 18.08 -0.93 23.95
N SER A 5 17.91 0.38 23.74
CA SER A 5 16.63 1.07 23.95
C SER A 5 15.66 0.87 22.79
N LEU A 6 16.16 0.65 21.57
CA LEU A 6 15.37 0.28 20.38
C LEU A 6 14.92 -1.19 20.45
N TYR A 7 15.79 -2.08 20.93
CA TYR A 7 15.50 -3.52 21.03
C TYR A 7 14.34 -3.84 21.99
N LYS A 8 14.23 -3.11 23.11
CA LYS A 8 13.11 -3.29 24.06
C LYS A 8 11.75 -2.86 23.50
N ALA A 9 11.72 -2.08 22.42
CA ALA A 9 10.48 -1.64 21.79
C ALA A 9 9.91 -2.66 20.79
N PHE A 10 10.66 -3.70 20.44
CA PHE A 10 10.23 -4.71 19.46
C PHE A 10 10.23 -6.12 20.10
N PRO A 11 9.05 -6.69 20.41
CA PRO A 11 8.95 -8.07 20.83
C PRO A 11 9.49 -9.01 19.74
N VAL A 12 10.09 -10.13 20.13
CA VAL A 12 10.71 -11.16 19.26
C VAL A 12 9.79 -11.65 18.12
N ALA A 13 8.48 -11.44 18.24
CA ALA A 13 7.46 -11.73 17.22
C ALA A 13 7.54 -10.85 15.95
N GLU A 14 8.31 -9.75 15.94
CA GLU A 14 8.41 -8.81 14.80
C GLU A 14 9.77 -8.84 14.07
N SER A 15 10.44 -9.98 14.05
CA SER A 15 11.78 -10.13 13.43
C SER A 15 11.86 -9.69 11.95
N HIS A 16 10.76 -9.76 11.20
CA HIS A 16 10.69 -9.27 9.82
C HIS A 16 10.69 -7.74 9.70
N ARG A 17 10.06 -7.03 10.66
CA ARG A 17 10.06 -5.55 10.70
C ARG A 17 11.44 -5.01 11.06
N LEU A 18 12.14 -5.69 11.96
CA LEU A 18 13.53 -5.35 12.30
C LEU A 18 14.47 -5.56 11.09
N LYS A 19 14.25 -6.61 10.29
CA LYS A 19 15.01 -6.83 9.04
C LYS A 19 14.77 -5.71 8.01
N ALA A 20 13.52 -5.32 7.78
CA ALA A 20 13.19 -4.24 6.85
C ALA A 20 13.78 -2.89 7.31
N PHE A 21 13.69 -2.60 8.62
CA PHE A 21 14.28 -1.41 9.22
C PHE A 21 15.82 -1.37 9.07
N LEU A 22 16.52 -2.47 9.35
CA LEU A 22 17.99 -2.52 9.27
C LEU A 22 18.52 -2.52 7.82
N ILE A 23 17.70 -2.84 6.82
CA ILE A 23 18.04 -2.67 5.40
C ILE A 23 18.10 -1.18 5.02
N GLN A 24 17.21 -0.36 5.59
CA GLN A 24 17.15 1.07 5.33
C GLN A 24 18.25 1.89 6.05
N TYR A 25 18.87 1.35 7.10
CA TYR A 25 19.88 2.07 7.92
C TYR A 25 21.20 1.28 8.07
N PRO A 26 22.11 1.35 7.07
CA PRO A 26 23.33 0.53 7.01
C PRO A 26 24.29 0.71 8.20
N THR A 27 24.30 1.89 8.81
CA THR A 27 25.13 2.21 9.97
C THR A 27 24.67 1.44 11.22
N LEU A 28 23.36 1.31 11.42
CA LEU A 28 22.77 0.55 12.54
C LEU A 28 22.99 -0.96 12.36
N LYS A 29 22.98 -1.45 11.12
CA LYS A 29 23.33 -2.84 10.79
C LYS A 29 24.77 -3.19 11.21
N LYS A 30 25.74 -2.29 10.99
CA LYS A 30 27.14 -2.50 11.41
C LYS A 30 27.31 -2.55 12.92
N LEU A 31 26.60 -1.68 13.66
CA LEU A 31 26.58 -1.69 15.13
C LEU A 31 25.97 -2.98 15.70
N ALA A 32 24.85 -3.45 15.13
CA ALA A 32 24.21 -4.69 15.59
C ALA A 32 25.09 -5.93 15.38
N ILE A 33 25.91 -5.96 14.33
CA ILE A 33 26.88 -7.03 14.06
C ILE A 33 28.09 -6.95 15.00
N ALA A 34 28.60 -5.74 15.28
CA ALA A 34 29.73 -5.52 16.17
C ALA A 34 29.43 -5.86 17.64
N GLU A 35 28.18 -5.73 18.07
CA GLU A 35 27.74 -6.05 19.44
C GLU A 35 27.36 -7.54 19.66
N GLY A 36 27.50 -8.40 18.64
CA GLY A 36 27.33 -9.86 18.81
C GLY A 36 25.92 -10.34 19.13
N ASN A 37 24.88 -9.55 18.83
CA ASN A 37 23.49 -9.90 19.11
C ASN A 37 22.97 -11.01 18.17
N ASP A 38 22.06 -11.87 18.67
CA ASP A 38 21.45 -13.05 18.00
C ASP A 38 20.81 -12.77 16.61
N ILE A 39 20.72 -11.50 16.21
CA ILE A 39 20.28 -11.02 14.90
C ILE A 39 21.22 -11.49 13.77
N ALA A 40 22.52 -11.74 14.04
CA ALA A 40 23.43 -12.29 13.02
C ALA A 40 22.97 -13.66 12.49
N LYS A 41 22.30 -14.47 13.32
CA LYS A 41 21.75 -15.78 12.92
C LYS A 41 20.54 -15.67 11.99
N LEU A 42 19.83 -14.54 12.03
CA LEU A 42 18.68 -14.26 11.14
C LEU A 42 19.11 -14.01 9.68
N PHE A 43 20.39 -13.73 9.41
CA PHE A 43 20.91 -13.41 8.08
C PHE A 43 21.80 -14.49 7.44
N HIS A 44 22.30 -15.47 8.20
CA HIS A 44 23.25 -16.48 7.73
C HIS A 44 22.69 -17.91 7.63
N GLY A 45 21.51 -18.06 7.01
CA GLY A 45 21.04 -19.36 6.54
C GLY A 45 21.68 -19.68 5.19
N VAL A 46 22.42 -20.80 5.13
CA VAL A 46 23.12 -21.38 3.96
C VAL A 46 24.56 -20.85 3.74
N TYR A 47 25.52 -21.42 4.48
CA TYR A 47 26.73 -22.05 3.94
C TYR A 47 27.41 -22.87 5.05
N SER A 48 27.62 -24.16 4.79
CA SER A 48 28.45 -25.07 5.59
C SER A 48 29.63 -25.51 4.74
N SER A 49 30.86 -25.25 5.20
CA SER A 49 32.01 -26.15 5.09
C SER A 49 33.13 -25.63 6.01
N GLU A 50 33.41 -26.37 7.09
CA GLU A 50 34.70 -27.03 7.41
C GLU A 50 35.85 -26.08 7.80
N GLN A 51 36.68 -26.26 8.83
CA GLN A 51 36.85 -27.21 9.94
C GLN A 51 37.99 -26.60 10.80
N LYS A 52 37.90 -26.61 12.14
CA LYS A 52 38.91 -27.17 13.07
C LYS A 52 38.72 -26.77 14.54
N ASP A 53 38.64 -27.83 15.35
CA ASP A 53 39.17 -28.03 16.70
C ASP A 53 38.40 -27.50 17.95
N ASP A 54 37.42 -28.33 18.37
CA ASP A 54 37.12 -28.96 19.69
C ASP A 54 37.99 -28.59 20.94
N PRO A 55 37.64 -28.91 22.23
CA PRO A 55 36.45 -29.58 22.79
C PRO A 55 35.92 -29.11 24.19
N LYS A 56 34.81 -29.77 24.63
CA LYS A 56 34.37 -30.13 26.02
C LYS A 56 33.42 -29.15 26.74
N LEU A 57 32.30 -29.54 27.40
CA LEU A 57 31.54 -30.77 27.78
C LEU A 57 30.33 -30.25 28.64
N PRO A 58 29.32 -31.00 29.14
CA PRO A 58 28.69 -32.28 28.76
C PRO A 58 27.18 -32.17 28.43
N GLU A 59 26.67 -33.18 27.73
CA GLU A 59 25.24 -33.51 27.64
C GLU A 59 24.66 -34.02 28.97
N LEU A 60 23.46 -33.53 29.32
CA LEU A 60 22.51 -34.27 30.17
C LEU A 60 21.10 -33.98 29.66
N SER A 61 20.49 -35.04 29.13
CA SER A 61 19.17 -35.06 28.51
C SER A 61 18.03 -34.94 29.53
N LEU A 62 16.97 -34.24 29.15
CA LEU A 62 15.60 -34.64 29.53
C LEU A 62 14.62 -34.26 28.41
N LYS A 63 14.05 -35.30 27.83
CA LYS A 63 12.93 -35.28 26.88
C LYS A 63 11.68 -34.79 27.62
N SER A 64 10.86 -33.93 27.01
CA SER A 64 9.58 -34.33 26.38
C SER A 64 8.57 -33.17 26.29
N THR A 65 7.77 -33.25 25.23
CA THR A 65 6.40 -32.72 25.11
C THR A 65 6.20 -31.21 25.03
N GLY A 66 6.85 -30.56 24.05
CA GLY A 66 6.23 -29.44 23.37
C GLY A 66 5.65 -29.94 22.06
N LYS A 67 4.39 -30.40 22.04
CA LYS A 67 3.66 -30.52 20.77
C LYS A 67 3.77 -29.15 20.12
N TYR A 68 4.56 -29.05 19.05
CA TYR A 68 4.40 -27.96 18.11
C TYR A 68 2.99 -28.17 17.55
N TYR A 69 2.03 -27.44 18.12
CA TYR A 69 0.86 -27.11 17.37
C TYR A 69 1.40 -26.23 16.26
N PRO A 70 1.48 -26.69 15.00
CA PRO A 70 1.55 -25.71 13.94
C PRO A 70 0.39 -24.76 14.25
N LYS A 71 0.68 -23.44 14.33
CA LYS A 71 -0.38 -22.45 14.14
C LYS A 71 -1.14 -23.01 12.95
N LYS A 72 -2.35 -23.46 13.22
CA LYS A 72 -3.24 -23.97 12.20
C LYS A 72 -3.27 -22.78 11.25
N ASN A 73 -2.54 -22.90 10.15
CA ASN A 73 -2.89 -22.21 8.94
C ASN A 73 -4.32 -22.72 8.75
N LEU A 74 -5.27 -21.95 9.25
CA LEU A 74 -6.51 -21.76 8.54
C LEU A 74 -6.07 -21.03 7.26
N SER A 75 -5.43 -21.80 6.37
CA SER A 75 -5.62 -21.68 4.95
C SER A 75 -7.11 -21.91 4.73
N LEU A 76 -7.89 -20.88 5.01
CA LEU A 76 -9.03 -20.59 4.15
C LEU A 76 -8.36 -19.86 3.00
N ASP A 77 -8.06 -20.63 1.96
CA ASP A 77 -7.48 -20.21 0.69
C ASP A 77 -7.57 -18.69 0.47
N ASN A 78 -6.42 -18.01 0.52
CA ASN A 78 -6.25 -16.65 0.02
C ASN A 78 -6.49 -16.57 -1.52
N ASP A 79 -7.00 -17.64 -2.13
CA ASP A 79 -7.24 -17.83 -3.56
C ASP A 79 -8.49 -17.09 -4.07
N MET A 80 -9.22 -16.37 -3.21
CA MET A 80 -10.44 -15.68 -3.66
C MET A 80 -10.14 -14.60 -4.69
N TRP A 81 -9.09 -13.81 -4.50
CA TRP A 81 -8.71 -12.75 -5.43
C TRP A 81 -7.33 -12.97 -6.02
N LYS A 82 -7.25 -12.81 -7.34
CA LYS A 82 -6.00 -12.86 -8.11
C LYS A 82 -5.83 -11.55 -8.85
N SER A 83 -4.59 -11.18 -9.12
CA SER A 83 -4.29 -10.07 -10.02
C SER A 83 -3.48 -10.54 -11.21
N GLN A 84 -3.69 -9.90 -12.35
CA GLN A 84 -2.81 -10.00 -13.51
C GLN A 84 -2.14 -8.65 -13.71
N ARG A 85 -0.84 -8.67 -13.97
CA ARG A 85 -0.04 -7.48 -14.27
C ARG A 85 0.44 -7.53 -15.70
N GLU A 86 0.16 -6.47 -16.46
CA GLU A 86 0.72 -6.20 -17.78
C GLU A 86 1.71 -5.02 -17.64
N LEU A 87 2.89 -5.15 -18.25
CA LEU A 87 3.91 -4.11 -18.25
C LEU A 87 3.87 -3.36 -19.59
N ILE A 88 3.80 -2.04 -19.52
CA ILE A 88 3.64 -1.13 -20.67
C ILE A 88 4.72 -0.05 -20.59
N ASP A 89 5.10 0.52 -21.75
CA ASP A 89 6.07 1.61 -21.88
C ASP A 89 7.41 1.31 -21.18
N SER A 90 8.09 0.25 -21.62
CA SER A 90 9.37 -0.20 -21.03
C SER A 90 9.27 -0.38 -19.50
N ASP A 91 8.21 -1.06 -19.06
CA ASP A 91 7.88 -1.38 -17.67
C ASP A 91 7.57 -0.16 -16.77
N ARG A 92 7.50 1.05 -17.32
CA ARG A 92 7.16 2.26 -16.55
C ARG A 92 5.70 2.29 -16.13
N ILE A 93 4.84 1.53 -16.79
CA ILE A 93 3.42 1.46 -16.49
C ILE A 93 3.08 0.01 -16.16
N HIS A 94 2.62 -0.22 -14.94
CA HIS A 94 2.05 -1.50 -14.53
C HIS A 94 0.54 -1.39 -14.62
N LYS A 95 -0.08 -2.12 -15.55
CA LYS A 95 -1.53 -2.24 -15.64
C LYS A 95 -1.98 -3.48 -14.89
N ILE A 96 -2.91 -3.33 -13.95
CA ILE A 96 -3.37 -4.39 -13.06
C ILE A 96 -4.86 -4.63 -13.22
N SER A 97 -5.22 -5.89 -13.48
CA SER A 97 -6.59 -6.41 -13.52
C SER A 97 -6.82 -7.33 -12.33
N ILE A 98 -8.02 -7.29 -11.73
CA ILE A 98 -8.35 -8.09 -10.53
C ILE A 98 -9.46 -9.08 -10.86
N PHE A 99 -9.29 -10.32 -10.42
CA PHE A 99 -10.17 -11.45 -10.69
C PHE A 99 -10.68 -12.07 -9.40
N CYS A 100 -11.92 -12.56 -9.43
CA CYS A 100 -12.49 -13.45 -8.41
C CYS A 100 -13.01 -14.71 -9.12
N ASN A 101 -12.53 -15.89 -8.71
CA ASN A 101 -12.86 -17.16 -9.36
C ASN A 101 -12.70 -17.11 -10.90
N ASP A 102 -11.56 -16.58 -11.36
CA ASP A 102 -11.17 -16.41 -12.77
C ASP A 102 -12.05 -15.46 -13.61
N LYS A 103 -13.06 -14.82 -13.01
CA LYS A 103 -13.82 -13.72 -13.62
C LYS A 103 -13.21 -12.38 -13.19
N GLN A 104 -12.89 -11.51 -14.16
CA GLN A 104 -12.45 -10.16 -13.84
C GLN A 104 -13.59 -9.41 -13.14
N LEU A 105 -13.28 -8.77 -12.02
CA LEU A 105 -14.23 -7.98 -11.27
C LEU A 105 -14.65 -6.77 -12.09
N THR A 106 -15.93 -6.41 -12.01
CA THR A 106 -16.47 -5.15 -12.52
C THR A 106 -16.08 -3.98 -11.63
N TYR A 107 -16.16 -2.77 -12.17
CA TYR A 107 -15.94 -1.56 -11.39
C TYR A 107 -16.91 -1.49 -10.19
N SER A 108 -18.18 -1.87 -10.39
CA SER A 108 -19.18 -1.89 -9.32
C SER A 108 -18.83 -2.87 -8.20
N GLU A 109 -18.35 -4.06 -8.53
CA GLU A 109 -17.95 -5.06 -7.53
C GLU A 109 -16.78 -4.54 -6.68
N VAL A 110 -15.77 -3.92 -7.30
CA VAL A 110 -14.63 -3.33 -6.58
C VAL A 110 -15.06 -2.17 -5.67
N ILE A 111 -15.98 -1.31 -6.12
CA ILE A 111 -16.54 -0.22 -5.30
C ILE A 111 -17.23 -0.78 -4.04
N GLU A 112 -18.02 -1.86 -4.18
CA GLU A 112 -18.69 -2.46 -3.02
C GLU A 112 -17.69 -3.18 -2.10
N LEU A 113 -16.70 -3.86 -2.66
CA LEU A 113 -15.66 -4.57 -1.90
C LEU A 113 -14.77 -3.59 -1.12
N TRP A 114 -14.36 -2.47 -1.71
CA TRP A 114 -13.67 -1.39 -0.99
C TRP A 114 -14.47 -0.93 0.23
N GLN A 115 -15.80 -0.78 0.11
CA GLN A 115 -16.64 -0.33 1.24
C GLN A 115 -16.79 -1.38 2.33
N ARG A 116 -16.97 -2.66 1.97
CA ARG A 116 -17.51 -3.67 2.88
C ARG A 116 -16.58 -4.80 3.26
N ASP A 117 -15.57 -5.09 2.45
CA ASP A 117 -14.73 -6.28 2.63
C ASP A 117 -13.32 -5.90 3.08
N ASN A 118 -12.96 -6.31 4.30
CA ASN A 118 -11.65 -6.01 4.85
C ASN A 118 -10.52 -6.75 4.15
N ASN A 119 -10.77 -8.02 3.81
CA ASN A 119 -9.76 -8.88 3.20
C ASN A 119 -9.49 -8.43 1.77
N PHE A 120 -10.52 -7.98 1.04
CA PHE A 120 -10.32 -7.39 -0.28
C PHE A 120 -9.49 -6.10 -0.20
N ARG A 121 -9.77 -5.23 0.78
CA ARG A 121 -8.97 -4.01 0.96
C ARG A 121 -7.52 -4.35 1.29
N GLU A 122 -7.27 -5.31 2.17
CA GLU A 122 -5.92 -5.79 2.51
C GLU A 122 -5.18 -6.30 1.26
N PHE A 123 -5.84 -7.15 0.48
CA PHE A 123 -5.35 -7.61 -0.82
C PHE A 123 -5.06 -6.44 -1.76
N PHE A 124 -6.01 -5.52 -1.95
CA PHE A 124 -5.86 -4.39 -2.87
C PHE A 124 -4.70 -3.45 -2.44
N ILE A 125 -4.58 -3.17 -1.15
CA ILE A 125 -3.48 -2.39 -0.57
C ILE A 125 -2.14 -3.09 -0.84
N SER A 126 -2.06 -4.41 -0.68
CA SER A 126 -0.83 -5.16 -0.95
C SER A 126 -0.37 -5.03 -2.41
N LEU A 127 -1.30 -5.04 -3.38
CA LEU A 127 -0.97 -4.82 -4.79
C LEU A 127 -0.29 -3.47 -5.05
N LEU A 128 -0.69 -2.44 -4.29
CA LEU A 128 -0.10 -1.11 -4.35
C LEU A 128 1.25 -1.09 -3.63
N ALA A 129 1.33 -1.63 -2.41
CA ALA A 129 2.54 -1.62 -1.61
C ALA A 129 3.70 -2.40 -2.25
N ASP A 130 3.40 -3.56 -2.86
CA ASP A 130 4.36 -4.53 -3.39
C ASP A 130 4.88 -4.18 -4.80
N THR A 131 4.44 -3.06 -5.39
CA THR A 131 5.02 -2.60 -6.65
C THR A 131 6.50 -2.20 -6.45
N PRO A 132 7.41 -2.55 -7.37
CA PRO A 132 8.84 -2.22 -7.24
C PRO A 132 9.15 -0.73 -7.44
N MET A 133 8.21 0.05 -7.96
CA MET A 133 8.37 1.51 -8.17
C MET A 133 8.49 2.22 -6.82
N THR A 134 9.47 3.10 -6.67
CA THR A 134 9.65 3.87 -5.42
C THR A 134 8.44 4.77 -5.16
N ALA A 135 7.95 5.45 -6.19
CA ALA A 135 6.73 6.24 -6.14
C ALA A 135 6.05 6.23 -7.52
N TYR A 136 4.74 6.44 -7.54
CA TYR A 136 3.94 6.30 -8.76
C TYR A 136 2.64 7.08 -8.67
N PHE A 137 2.08 7.41 -9.84
CA PHE A 137 0.69 7.78 -9.97
C PHE A 137 -0.19 6.52 -9.99
N TRP A 138 -1.43 6.66 -9.55
CA TRP A 138 -2.44 5.61 -9.63
C TRP A 138 -3.66 6.16 -10.37
N GLU A 139 -4.13 5.44 -11.39
CA GLU A 139 -5.25 5.88 -12.23
C GLU A 139 -6.17 4.70 -12.57
N THR A 140 -7.48 4.94 -12.61
CA THR A 140 -8.48 3.99 -13.11
C THR A 140 -9.12 4.49 -14.41
N PRO A 141 -9.74 3.62 -15.22
CA PRO A 141 -10.57 4.05 -16.33
C PRO A 141 -11.72 4.96 -15.86
N PRO A 142 -12.21 5.88 -16.71
CA PRO A 142 -13.39 6.66 -16.37
C PRO A 142 -14.61 5.76 -16.18
N VAL A 143 -15.48 6.15 -15.26
CA VAL A 143 -16.68 5.40 -14.93
C VAL A 143 -17.91 6.30 -14.87
N THR A 144 -19.02 5.81 -15.43
CA THR A 144 -20.33 6.46 -15.37
C THR A 144 -21.30 5.54 -14.62
N LYS A 145 -22.46 6.07 -14.24
CA LYS A 145 -23.57 5.28 -13.67
C LYS A 145 -24.01 4.15 -14.59
N SER A 146 -23.99 4.38 -15.91
CA SER A 146 -24.39 3.38 -16.91
C SER A 146 -23.29 2.34 -17.18
N SER A 147 -22.01 2.68 -16.97
CA SER A 147 -20.86 1.80 -17.27
C SER A 147 -20.39 0.98 -16.07
N VAL A 148 -20.55 1.47 -14.84
CA VAL A 148 -19.98 0.89 -13.62
C VAL A 148 -20.28 -0.61 -13.42
N LYS A 149 -21.45 -1.10 -13.83
CA LYS A 149 -21.88 -2.49 -13.65
C LYS A 149 -21.39 -3.45 -14.73
N ARG A 150 -21.01 -2.93 -15.91
CA ARG A 150 -20.67 -3.73 -17.08
C ARG A 150 -19.17 -3.71 -17.39
N GLU A 151 -18.51 -2.58 -17.10
CA GLU A 151 -17.09 -2.43 -17.37
C GLU A 151 -16.28 -3.17 -16.31
N VAL A 152 -15.29 -3.92 -16.77
CA VAL A 152 -14.32 -4.60 -15.91
C VAL A 152 -13.39 -3.59 -15.26
N PHE A 153 -12.98 -3.89 -14.02
CA PHE A 153 -12.09 -3.07 -13.24
C PHE A 153 -10.63 -3.39 -13.56
N GLU A 154 -9.87 -2.33 -13.76
CA GLU A 154 -8.43 -2.32 -13.91
C GLU A 154 -7.91 -0.98 -13.38
N PHE A 155 -6.62 -0.91 -13.08
CA PHE A 155 -5.94 0.34 -12.77
C PHE A 155 -4.51 0.31 -13.30
N VAL A 156 -3.89 1.47 -13.43
CA VAL A 156 -2.46 1.57 -13.75
C VAL A 156 -1.69 2.21 -12.61
N LEU A 157 -0.46 1.75 -12.44
CA LEU A 157 0.60 2.41 -11.68
C LEU A 157 1.60 2.96 -12.68
N ILE A 158 1.92 4.24 -12.60
CA ILE A 158 2.81 4.93 -13.53
C ILE A 158 4.01 5.43 -12.76
N ASP A 159 5.19 4.92 -13.09
CA ASP A 159 6.43 5.24 -12.38
C ASP A 159 6.72 6.75 -12.38
N SER A 160 6.90 7.29 -11.18
CA SER A 160 7.11 8.71 -10.94
C SER A 160 8.08 8.88 -9.77
N PRO A 161 9.38 8.58 -9.97
CA PRO A 161 10.38 8.61 -8.90
C PRO A 161 10.54 10.01 -8.29
N LYS A 162 10.23 11.07 -9.04
CA LYS A 162 10.25 12.46 -8.56
C LYS A 162 9.37 12.68 -7.32
N LEU A 163 8.28 11.91 -7.16
CA LEU A 163 7.43 12.00 -5.97
C LEU A 163 8.16 11.54 -4.71
N ALA A 164 9.12 10.63 -4.82
CA ALA A 164 9.86 10.09 -3.68
C ALA A 164 10.84 11.12 -3.06
N ASP A 165 11.21 12.15 -3.83
CA ASP A 165 12.10 13.22 -3.39
C ASP A 165 11.34 14.41 -2.75
N LEU A 166 10.01 14.31 -2.64
CA LEU A 166 9.17 15.37 -2.09
C LEU A 166 8.98 15.20 -0.58
N GLU A 167 9.13 16.31 0.15
CA GLU A 167 8.75 16.40 1.55
C GLU A 167 7.23 16.64 1.64
N PRO A 168 6.52 15.95 2.55
CA PRO A 168 5.09 16.18 2.66
C PRO A 168 4.79 17.56 3.22
N ASP A 169 3.81 18.20 2.61
CA ASP A 169 3.31 19.50 3.05
C ASP A 169 1.78 19.45 3.25
N PRO A 170 1.30 19.40 4.49
CA PRO A 170 -0.13 19.41 4.79
C PRO A 170 -0.74 20.81 4.72
N SER A 171 0.03 21.88 4.47
CA SER A 171 -0.45 23.26 4.66
C SER A 171 -1.66 23.61 3.79
N ASP A 172 -1.68 23.10 2.55
CA ASP A 172 -2.77 23.33 1.59
C ASP A 172 -4.12 22.78 2.07
N PHE A 173 -4.10 21.78 2.96
CA PHE A 173 -5.29 21.12 3.47
C PHE A 173 -5.53 21.38 4.97
N ARG A 174 -4.73 22.25 5.59
CA ARG A 174 -4.73 22.51 7.03
C ARG A 174 -6.12 22.81 7.60
N GLN A 175 -6.89 23.67 6.94
CA GLN A 175 -8.24 24.05 7.41
C GLN A 175 -9.18 22.83 7.45
N HIS A 176 -9.03 21.89 6.52
CA HIS A 176 -9.82 20.66 6.49
C HIS A 176 -9.41 19.68 7.60
N PHE A 177 -8.12 19.63 7.94
CA PHE A 177 -7.63 18.81 9.04
C PHE A 177 -8.05 19.34 10.41
N GLU A 178 -7.98 20.65 10.64
CA GLU A 178 -8.36 21.27 11.91
C GLU A 178 -9.85 21.09 12.25
N SER A 179 -10.69 20.90 11.23
CA SER A 179 -12.13 20.66 11.36
C SER A 179 -12.52 19.18 11.28
N ALA A 180 -11.55 18.28 11.16
CA ALA A 180 -11.80 16.87 10.92
C ALA A 180 -12.31 16.15 12.18
N SER A 181 -13.32 15.31 12.01
CA SER A 181 -13.79 14.32 13.01
C SER A 181 -13.40 12.89 12.64
N SER A 182 -12.65 12.72 11.54
CA SER A 182 -12.27 11.45 10.93
C SER A 182 -10.81 11.52 10.46
N GLU A 183 -10.12 10.37 10.42
CA GLU A 183 -8.73 10.28 9.94
C GLU A 183 -8.60 10.39 8.41
N VAL A 184 -9.74 10.44 7.70
CA VAL A 184 -9.83 10.75 6.28
C VAL A 184 -10.95 11.75 6.09
N VAL A 185 -10.66 12.84 5.38
CA VAL A 185 -11.61 13.92 5.08
C VAL A 185 -11.92 13.98 3.59
N THR A 186 -13.07 14.54 3.26
CA THR A 186 -13.53 14.75 1.89
C THR A 186 -13.99 16.18 1.69
N PHE A 187 -13.58 16.80 0.59
CA PHE A 187 -13.96 18.18 0.27
C PHE A 187 -13.76 18.46 -1.23
N PRO A 188 -14.51 19.39 -1.84
CA PRO A 188 -14.26 19.81 -3.20
C PRO A 188 -12.92 20.54 -3.30
N ASN A 189 -12.22 20.42 -4.42
CA ASN A 189 -11.03 21.24 -4.68
C ASN A 189 -11.44 22.71 -4.97
N LEU A 190 -10.46 23.62 -5.03
CA LEU A 190 -10.70 25.05 -5.25
C LEU A 190 -11.54 25.37 -6.51
N GLY A 191 -11.35 24.59 -7.58
CA GLY A 191 -12.11 24.73 -8.83
C GLY A 191 -13.51 24.13 -8.79
N ASN A 192 -13.87 23.39 -7.74
CA ASN A 192 -15.09 22.60 -7.60
C ASN A 192 -15.33 21.59 -8.75
N ASP A 193 -14.27 21.22 -9.48
CA ASP A 193 -14.30 20.26 -10.58
C ASP A 193 -13.84 18.86 -10.16
N ALA A 194 -13.39 18.71 -8.90
CA ALA A 194 -13.03 17.44 -8.27
C ALA A 194 -13.48 17.38 -6.81
N LEU A 195 -13.80 16.17 -6.34
CA LEU A 195 -13.81 15.86 -4.92
C LEU A 195 -12.49 15.20 -4.54
N LEU A 196 -11.89 15.69 -3.45
CA LEU A 196 -10.67 15.14 -2.88
C LEU A 196 -11.02 14.25 -1.70
N VAL A 197 -10.37 13.10 -1.61
CA VAL A 197 -10.38 12.20 -0.46
C VAL A 197 -8.94 12.15 0.09
N VAL A 198 -8.76 12.64 1.30
CA VAL A 198 -7.43 13.01 1.83
C VAL A 198 -7.25 12.42 3.23
N PRO A 199 -6.18 11.62 3.49
CA PRO A 199 -5.86 11.18 4.84
C PRO A 199 -5.35 12.35 5.68
N CYS A 200 -5.79 12.42 6.93
CA CYS A 200 -5.32 13.40 7.89
C CYS A 200 -3.90 13.06 8.40
N PRO A 201 -3.12 14.05 8.83
CA PRO A 201 -1.85 13.82 9.52
C PRO A 201 -2.10 13.25 10.93
N ILE A 202 -2.06 11.93 11.08
CA ILE A 202 -2.28 11.25 12.37
C ILE A 202 -0.99 10.77 13.06
N THR A 203 0.16 10.86 12.37
CA THR A 203 1.49 10.53 12.94
C THR A 203 2.53 11.59 12.58
N ASP A 204 3.63 11.63 13.32
CA ASP A 204 4.77 12.53 13.09
C ASP A 204 5.65 12.11 11.89
N ILE A 205 5.35 10.97 11.25
CA ILE A 205 6.14 10.43 10.14
C ILE A 205 5.51 10.92 8.82
N PRO A 206 6.32 11.31 7.82
CA PRO A 206 5.88 11.73 6.49
C PRO A 206 5.25 10.57 5.67
N GLN A 207 4.13 10.02 6.12
CA GLN A 207 3.51 8.83 5.53
C GLN A 207 2.65 9.16 4.32
N SER A 208 2.20 10.41 4.18
CA SER A 208 1.13 10.76 3.26
C SER A 208 1.58 11.62 2.08
N THR A 209 2.86 11.72 1.73
CA THR A 209 3.30 12.55 0.57
C THR A 209 2.62 12.11 -0.73
N HIS A 210 2.56 10.79 -0.97
CA HIS A 210 1.96 10.18 -2.14
C HIS A 210 1.45 8.77 -1.81
N ILE A 211 0.66 8.17 -2.73
CA ILE A 211 -0.04 6.91 -2.48
C ILE A 211 0.91 5.76 -2.10
N ALA A 212 2.08 5.67 -2.74
CA ALA A 212 3.06 4.62 -2.44
C ALA A 212 3.65 4.71 -1.01
N ALA A 213 3.96 5.92 -0.54
CA ALA A 213 4.42 6.12 0.83
C ALA A 213 3.31 5.78 1.83
N PHE A 214 2.07 6.14 1.50
CA PHE A 214 0.91 5.93 2.35
C PHE A 214 0.61 4.44 2.55
N VAL A 215 0.44 3.67 1.48
CA VAL A 215 0.11 2.23 1.58
C VAL A 215 1.22 1.40 2.21
N ARG A 216 2.47 1.89 2.20
CA ARG A 216 3.63 1.18 2.79
C ARG A 216 3.84 1.51 4.27
N ASN A 217 3.42 2.69 4.73
CA ASN A 217 3.85 3.20 6.03
C ASN A 217 2.72 3.72 6.94
N ALA A 218 1.55 4.08 6.40
CA ALA A 218 0.44 4.60 7.20
C ALA A 218 -0.18 3.50 8.09
N PRO A 219 -0.82 3.85 9.22
CA PRO A 219 -1.57 2.88 10.01
C PRO A 219 -2.60 2.14 9.16
N GLU A 220 -2.65 0.81 9.31
CA GLU A 220 -3.51 -0.07 8.52
C GLU A 220 -4.99 0.37 8.57
N SER A 221 -5.48 0.78 9.75
CA SER A 221 -6.83 1.33 9.93
C SER A 221 -7.10 2.54 9.03
N GLN A 222 -6.15 3.46 8.90
CA GLN A 222 -6.28 4.64 8.06
C GLN A 222 -6.22 4.26 6.57
N GLN A 223 -5.39 3.29 6.21
CA GLN A 223 -5.33 2.78 4.83
C GLN A 223 -6.67 2.17 4.41
N HIS A 224 -7.28 1.34 5.27
CA HIS A 224 -8.61 0.81 5.01
C HIS A 224 -9.67 1.91 4.94
N LEU A 225 -9.64 2.87 5.85
CA LEU A 225 -10.59 3.98 5.89
C LEU A 225 -10.52 4.84 4.63
N LEU A 226 -9.33 5.03 4.06
CA LEU A 226 -9.15 5.74 2.79
C LEU A 226 -9.94 5.04 1.68
N TRP A 227 -9.72 3.74 1.47
CA TRP A 227 -10.40 2.99 0.41
C TRP A 227 -11.89 2.84 0.64
N GLN A 228 -12.32 2.66 1.89
CA GLN A 228 -13.75 2.68 2.24
C GLN A 228 -14.40 4.02 1.85
N THR A 229 -13.71 5.13 2.15
CA THR A 229 -14.18 6.47 1.81
C THR A 229 -14.20 6.68 0.31
N VAL A 230 -13.13 6.32 -0.42
CA VAL A 230 -13.11 6.38 -1.90
C VAL A 230 -14.29 5.61 -2.50
N GLY A 231 -14.53 4.37 -2.06
CA GLY A 231 -15.65 3.56 -2.56
C GLY A 231 -17.01 4.21 -2.28
N ARG A 232 -17.22 4.74 -1.08
CA ARG A 232 -18.46 5.44 -0.70
C ARG A 232 -18.68 6.69 -1.55
N GLU A 233 -17.70 7.58 -1.62
CA GLU A 233 -17.82 8.85 -2.34
C GLU A 233 -17.98 8.63 -3.85
N LEU A 234 -17.23 7.68 -4.42
CA LEU A 234 -17.36 7.34 -5.83
C LEU A 234 -18.77 6.83 -6.14
N LYS A 235 -19.28 5.88 -5.34
CA LYS A 235 -20.64 5.36 -5.50
C LYS A 235 -21.70 6.46 -5.44
N GLN A 236 -21.56 7.41 -4.50
CA GLN A 236 -22.49 8.53 -4.36
C GLN A 236 -22.43 9.50 -5.54
N LYS A 237 -21.25 9.69 -6.15
CA LYS A 237 -21.05 10.62 -7.26
C LYS A 237 -21.40 10.08 -8.63
N LEU A 238 -21.47 8.75 -8.80
CA LEU A 238 -21.80 8.13 -10.08
C LEU A 238 -23.02 8.78 -10.73
N ASN A 239 -22.82 9.31 -11.93
CA ASN A 239 -23.85 9.97 -12.71
C ASN A 239 -23.63 9.68 -14.21
N GLU A 240 -24.40 10.31 -15.10
CA GLU A 240 -24.28 10.06 -16.55
C GLU A 240 -22.98 10.61 -17.14
N GLN A 241 -22.43 11.67 -16.54
CA GLN A 241 -21.10 12.15 -16.85
C GLN A 241 -20.04 11.25 -16.20
N PRO A 242 -18.92 11.04 -16.89
CA PRO A 242 -17.79 10.28 -16.37
C PRO A 242 -17.15 10.90 -15.14
N ILE A 243 -16.61 10.03 -14.30
CA ILE A 243 -15.71 10.37 -13.21
C ILE A 243 -14.38 9.70 -13.46
N TRP A 244 -13.31 10.49 -13.33
CA TRP A 244 -11.93 10.01 -13.37
C TRP A 244 -11.39 9.93 -11.94
N VAL A 245 -10.87 8.75 -11.57
CA VAL A 245 -10.37 8.46 -10.22
C VAL A 245 -8.87 8.24 -10.24
N SER A 246 -8.11 9.11 -9.57
CA SER A 246 -6.64 9.09 -9.66
C SER A 246 -5.91 9.66 -8.44
N THR A 247 -4.59 9.49 -8.44
CA THR A 247 -3.64 10.25 -7.63
C THR A 247 -2.52 10.78 -8.53
N SER A 248 -2.08 12.03 -8.30
CA SER A 248 -0.96 12.64 -9.02
C SER A 248 0.10 13.19 -8.07
N GLY A 249 -0.22 14.21 -7.25
CA GLY A 249 0.63 14.64 -6.13
C GLY A 249 1.83 15.54 -6.48
N LEU A 250 1.96 16.02 -7.72
CA LEU A 250 3.07 16.92 -8.12
C LEU A 250 2.82 18.41 -7.87
N GLY A 251 1.58 18.81 -7.54
CA GLY A 251 1.24 20.21 -7.26
C GLY A 251 0.96 20.51 -5.78
N VAL A 252 0.54 19.49 -5.03
CA VAL A 252 0.31 19.52 -3.59
C VAL A 252 0.94 18.25 -3.04
N TYR A 253 1.91 18.39 -2.13
CA TYR A 253 2.74 17.28 -1.65
C TYR A 253 2.09 16.56 -0.47
N TRP A 254 0.81 16.23 -0.65
CA TRP A 254 0.05 15.44 0.29
C TRP A 254 -0.96 14.60 -0.49
N LEU A 255 -1.09 13.34 -0.15
CA LEU A 255 -1.91 12.36 -0.83
C LEU A 255 -3.35 12.87 -0.87
N HIS A 256 -3.91 12.90 -2.06
CA HIS A 256 -5.32 13.15 -2.27
C HIS A 256 -5.78 12.29 -3.44
N VAL A 257 -6.70 11.36 -3.16
CA VAL A 257 -7.41 10.65 -4.22
C VAL A 257 -8.43 11.62 -4.79
N ARG A 258 -8.40 11.78 -6.11
CA ARG A 258 -9.24 12.72 -6.83
C ARG A 258 -10.35 12.00 -7.54
N LEU A 259 -11.57 12.51 -7.42
CA LEU A 259 -12.73 12.15 -8.24
C LEU A 259 -13.04 13.37 -9.11
N ASP A 260 -12.38 13.46 -10.26
CA ASP A 260 -12.46 14.61 -11.17
C ASP A 260 -13.60 14.44 -12.20
N SER A 261 -14.16 15.57 -12.61
CA SER A 261 -15.11 15.67 -13.74
C SER A 261 -14.43 15.74 -15.12
N ILE A 262 -13.09 15.87 -15.16
CA ILE A 262 -12.24 15.83 -16.35
C ILE A 262 -10.89 15.18 -16.02
N PRO A 263 -10.19 14.53 -16.98
CA PRO A 263 -8.93 13.84 -16.71
C PRO A 263 -7.70 14.79 -16.66
N LYS A 264 -7.79 15.90 -15.93
CA LYS A 264 -6.78 16.98 -15.94
C LYS A 264 -5.36 16.51 -15.59
N TYR A 265 -5.25 15.53 -14.68
CA TYR A 265 -3.97 15.03 -14.16
C TYR A 265 -3.62 13.62 -14.61
N TYR A 266 -4.41 13.05 -15.54
CA TYR A 266 -4.13 11.71 -16.06
C TYR A 266 -2.87 11.72 -16.93
N CYS A 267 -2.02 10.73 -16.71
CA CYS A 267 -0.84 10.46 -17.51
C CYS A 267 -1.08 9.31 -18.48
N PHE A 268 -1.99 8.37 -18.17
CA PHE A 268 -2.31 7.26 -19.07
C PHE A 268 -3.34 7.66 -20.11
N GLU A 269 -2.86 7.98 -21.31
CA GLU A 269 -3.66 8.50 -22.43
C GLU A 269 -4.90 7.65 -22.78
N PRO A 270 -4.86 6.30 -22.78
CA PRO A 270 -6.04 5.49 -23.05
C PRO A 270 -7.24 5.78 -22.14
N TYR A 271 -7.02 6.21 -20.89
CA TYR A 271 -8.11 6.54 -19.96
C TYR A 271 -8.71 7.93 -20.18
N LYS A 272 -8.05 8.81 -20.95
CA LYS A 272 -8.64 10.10 -21.34
C LYS A 272 -9.65 9.96 -22.48
N GLN A 273 -9.44 8.96 -23.34
CA GLN A 273 -10.17 8.80 -24.61
C GLN A 273 -11.31 7.77 -24.53
N LYS A 274 -11.36 6.94 -23.47
CA LYS A 274 -12.22 5.75 -23.35
C LYS A 274 -13.73 6.02 -23.48
N LEU A 275 -14.19 7.26 -23.37
CA LEU A 275 -15.61 7.62 -23.46
C LEU A 275 -16.05 8.09 -24.84
N ASN A 276 -15.10 8.31 -25.76
CA ASN A 276 -15.38 8.69 -27.14
C ASN A 276 -15.68 7.47 -28.03
N LEU A 277 -15.92 6.29 -27.45
CA LEU A 277 -16.03 5.00 -28.15
C LEU A 277 -17.41 4.32 -27.99
N ASN A 278 -18.47 5.08 -27.69
CA ASN A 278 -19.85 4.58 -27.77
C ASN A 278 -20.56 5.13 -29.00
#